data_AF-Q677A9-F1
#
_entry.id   AF-Q677A9-F1
#
_cell.length_a   1.000
_cell.length_b   1.000
_cell.length_c   1.000
_cell.angle_alpha   90.00
_cell.angle_beta   90.00
_cell.angle_gamma   90.00
#
_symmetry.space_group_name_H-M   'P 1'
#
loop_
_entity.id
_entity.type
_entity.pdbx_description
1 polymer ?
#
loop_
_entity_poly.entity_id
_entity_poly.type
_entity_poly.pdbx_seq_one_letter_code
_entity_poly.pdbx_strand_id
1 'polypeptide(L)'
;HLRWLVNTASLMVHKIALRSHLGLDVNAPAVTGIRNLKNRRNRENWQIKVCKRIAEEHNFPNTEIIDMYLCGNHGNLSENDSPAIRWNQPNVGNLVDFLGCHQHWQPSYIRQRLLPMLSTIFLREMALSPSESLLLADQYEFHSILRVKIRYGYPLLLGQMEESWP
;
A
#
# COMPACT_ATOMS: atom_id res chain seq x y z
N HIS A 1 23.06 -24.34 -10.40
CA HIS A 1 23.46 -23.86 -9.06
C HIS A 1 23.12 -22.37 -8.92
N LEU A 2 22.04 -22.00 -8.21
CA LEU A 2 21.57 -20.61 -8.09
C LEU A 2 21.53 -20.16 -6.61
N ARG A 3 21.87 -18.90 -6.31
CA ARG A 3 21.96 -18.32 -4.93
C ARG A 3 21.10 -17.03 -4.85
N TRP A 4 20.19 -16.89 -3.87
CA TRP A 4 19.20 -15.76 -3.83
C TRP A 4 18.89 -15.18 -2.45
N LEU A 5 18.42 -13.92 -2.39
CA LEU A 5 18.12 -13.17 -1.15
C LEU A 5 16.62 -13.09 -0.85
N VAL A 6 16.25 -13.30 0.42
CA VAL A 6 14.89 -13.27 0.99
C VAL A 6 14.76 -12.13 2.00
N ASN A 7 13.66 -11.37 1.94
CA ASN A 7 13.41 -10.19 2.79
C ASN A 7 12.38 -10.49 3.90
N THR A 8 12.75 -10.29 5.17
CA THR A 8 11.81 -10.34 6.31
C THR A 8 12.00 -9.09 7.17
N ALA A 9 11.30 -8.01 6.83
CA ALA A 9 11.37 -6.78 7.61
C ALA A 9 10.07 -5.97 7.59
N SER A 10 9.10 -6.38 8.42
CA SER A 10 7.99 -5.51 8.80
C SER A 10 7.30 -6.07 10.05
N LEU A 11 7.92 -5.96 11.23
CA LEU A 11 7.17 -6.25 12.47
C LEU A 11 7.62 -5.55 13.77
N MET A 12 8.60 -4.63 13.78
CA MET A 12 9.14 -4.13 15.07
C MET A 12 9.38 -2.61 15.26
N VAL A 13 8.83 -1.69 14.44
CA VAL A 13 9.16 -0.24 14.59
C VAL A 13 8.05 0.62 15.22
N HIS A 14 6.87 0.08 15.54
CA HIS A 14 5.69 0.92 15.81
C HIS A 14 5.48 1.43 17.26
N LYS A 15 6.48 1.47 18.15
CA LYS A 15 6.23 1.74 19.60
C LYS A 15 6.95 2.91 20.30
N ILE A 16 7.76 3.75 19.66
CA ILE A 16 8.61 4.70 20.42
C ILE A 16 8.34 6.20 20.16
N ALA A 17 7.41 6.59 19.28
CA ALA A 17 7.21 8.01 18.99
C ALA A 17 5.80 8.49 19.37
N LEU A 18 5.59 8.94 20.61
CA LEU A 18 4.52 9.91 20.94
C LEU A 18 4.76 10.61 22.29
N ARG A 19 4.71 11.95 22.21
CA ARG A 19 4.44 12.98 23.24
C ARG A 19 5.60 13.59 24.05
N SER A 20 5.97 14.82 23.68
CA SER A 20 6.20 15.95 24.60
C SER A 20 6.19 17.28 23.84
N HIS A 21 5.28 18.21 24.20
CA HIS A 21 5.49 19.65 24.44
C HIS A 21 4.18 20.45 24.33
N LEU A 22 3.69 20.91 25.48
CA LEU A 22 2.75 22.01 25.68
C LEU A 22 3.56 23.26 26.06
N GLY A 23 3.15 24.43 25.57
CA GLY A 23 3.72 25.72 25.98
C GLY A 23 2.88 26.87 25.42
N LEU A 24 1.95 27.36 26.22
CA LEU A 24 1.22 28.62 26.03
C LEU A 24 2.08 29.78 26.57
N ASP A 25 2.01 30.95 25.93
CA ASP A 25 2.32 32.20 26.59
C ASP A 25 1.33 33.31 26.18
N VAL A 26 0.96 34.12 27.15
CA VAL A 26 -0.14 35.10 27.19
C VAL A 26 0.47 36.43 27.58
N ASN A 27 0.28 37.52 26.80
CA ASN A 27 0.18 38.89 27.36
C ASN A 27 -0.21 39.99 26.33
N ALA A 28 -1.26 40.75 26.69
CA ALA A 28 -1.61 42.17 26.42
C ALA A 28 -3.14 42.30 26.25
N PRO A 29 -3.92 43.04 27.08
CA PRO A 29 -5.41 43.01 26.98
C PRO A 29 -6.12 44.25 26.41
N ALA A 30 -5.57 45.47 26.44
CA ALA A 30 -6.36 46.67 26.11
C ALA A 30 -6.36 47.06 24.61
N VAL A 31 -5.18 47.27 24.01
CA VAL A 31 -5.04 47.46 22.54
C VAL A 31 -5.48 46.21 21.79
N THR A 32 -5.23 45.06 22.40
CA THR A 32 -5.66 43.74 21.95
C THR A 32 -7.17 43.61 21.98
N GLY A 33 -7.88 44.14 23.00
CA GLY A 33 -9.35 44.13 23.06
C GLY A 33 -10.02 44.89 21.91
N ILE A 34 -9.55 46.09 21.59
CA ILE A 34 -10.07 46.89 20.45
C ILE A 34 -9.75 46.21 19.12
N ARG A 35 -8.51 45.69 18.99
CA ARG A 35 -8.08 44.93 17.81
C ARG A 35 -8.91 43.65 17.65
N ASN A 36 -9.21 42.97 18.75
CA ASN A 36 -10.01 41.74 18.79
C ASN A 36 -11.47 42.01 18.41
N LEU A 37 -12.08 43.10 18.88
CA LEU A 37 -13.43 43.50 18.49
C LEU A 37 -13.51 43.86 17.00
N LYS A 38 -12.53 44.62 16.49
CA LYS A 38 -12.41 44.92 15.05
C LYS A 38 -12.24 43.64 14.23
N ASN A 39 -11.39 42.72 14.68
CA ASN A 39 -11.17 41.43 14.03
C ASN A 39 -12.43 40.55 14.04
N ARG A 40 -13.19 40.56 15.14
CA ARG A 40 -14.47 39.85 15.25
C ARG A 40 -15.49 40.41 14.25
N ARG A 41 -15.68 41.74 14.23
CA ARG A 41 -16.59 42.41 13.28
C ARG A 41 -16.15 42.18 11.82
N ASN A 42 -14.86 42.18 11.56
CA ASN A 42 -14.33 41.86 10.22
C ASN A 42 -14.64 40.42 9.81
N ARG A 43 -14.55 39.45 10.74
CA ARG A 43 -14.91 38.05 10.49
C ARG A 43 -16.40 37.88 10.23
N GLU A 44 -17.26 38.51 11.03
CA GLU A 44 -18.71 38.52 10.84
C GLU A 44 -19.08 39.13 9.47
N ASN A 45 -18.49 40.28 9.14
CA ASN A 45 -18.69 40.92 7.84
C ASN A 45 -18.21 40.06 6.67
N TRP A 46 -17.10 39.33 6.83
CA TRP A 46 -16.62 38.39 5.83
C TRP A 46 -17.57 37.20 5.66
N GLN A 47 -18.05 36.61 6.77
CA GLN A 47 -19.02 35.51 6.73
C GLN A 47 -20.29 35.92 5.99
N ILE A 48 -20.86 37.09 6.31
CA ILE A 48 -22.05 37.61 5.63
C ILE A 48 -21.80 37.78 4.12
N LYS A 49 -20.64 38.34 3.74
CA LYS A 49 -20.26 38.50 2.32
C LYS A 49 -20.12 37.17 1.60
N VAL A 50 -19.54 36.16 2.26
CA VAL A 50 -19.37 34.82 1.69
C VAL A 50 -20.72 34.13 1.55
N CYS A 51 -21.56 34.12 2.58
CA CYS A 51 -22.90 33.54 2.50
C CYS A 51 -23.75 34.19 1.42
N LYS A 52 -23.64 35.52 1.25
CA LYS A 52 -24.33 36.23 0.17
C LYS A 52 -23.87 35.75 -1.21
N ARG A 53 -22.55 35.62 -1.43
CA ARG A 53 -22.01 35.10 -2.70
C ARG A 53 -22.44 33.66 -2.98
N ILE A 54 -22.49 32.82 -1.95
CA ILE A 54 -22.95 31.44 -2.08
C ILE A 54 -24.44 31.38 -2.43
N ALA A 55 -25.26 32.24 -1.83
CA ALA A 55 -26.69 32.32 -2.11
C ALA A 55 -27.01 32.90 -3.50
N GLU A 56 -26.10 33.71 -4.06
CA GLU A 56 -26.19 34.25 -5.43
C GLU A 56 -25.73 33.24 -6.49
N GLU A 57 -24.99 32.19 -6.11
CA GLU A 57 -24.53 31.16 -7.03
C GLU A 57 -25.71 30.29 -7.48
N HIS A 58 -25.95 30.28 -8.79
CA HIS A 58 -26.94 29.38 -9.37
C HIS A 58 -26.44 27.94 -9.28
N ASN A 59 -27.33 26.97 -9.08
CA ASN A 59 -26.97 25.55 -8.97
C ASN A 59 -26.03 25.23 -7.78
N PHE A 60 -26.08 26.02 -6.71
CA PHE A 60 -25.44 25.67 -5.43
C PHE A 60 -26.49 25.18 -4.39
N PRO A 61 -26.26 24.03 -3.72
CA PRO A 61 -25.18 23.07 -4.01
C PRO A 61 -25.46 22.31 -5.32
N ASN A 62 -24.38 21.91 -6.02
CA ASN A 62 -24.50 21.23 -7.31
C ASN A 62 -25.01 19.79 -7.08
N THR A 63 -26.27 19.56 -7.45
CA THR A 63 -26.94 18.27 -7.29
C THR A 63 -26.30 17.17 -8.14
N GLU A 64 -25.76 17.48 -9.31
CA GLU A 64 -25.06 16.50 -10.16
C GLU A 64 -23.78 15.99 -9.49
N ILE A 65 -23.04 16.88 -8.83
CA ILE A 65 -21.85 16.51 -8.05
C ILE A 65 -22.27 15.69 -6.83
N ILE A 66 -23.30 16.13 -6.10
CA ILE A 66 -23.83 15.39 -4.96
C ILE A 66 -24.23 13.98 -5.38
N ASP A 67 -25.00 13.88 -6.46
CA ASP A 67 -25.48 12.62 -7.01
C ASP A 67 -24.30 11.77 -7.47
N MET A 68 -23.32 12.31 -8.18
CA MET A 68 -22.12 11.59 -8.59
C MET A 68 -21.37 10.95 -7.42
N TYR A 69 -21.22 11.66 -6.29
CA TYR A 69 -20.52 11.14 -5.10
C TYR A 69 -21.37 10.21 -4.25
N LEU A 70 -22.69 10.38 -4.23
CA LEU A 70 -23.63 9.52 -3.51
C LEU A 70 -24.10 8.33 -4.36
N CYS A 71 -23.79 8.33 -5.66
CA CYS A 71 -24.19 7.28 -6.59
C CYS A 71 -23.53 5.97 -6.20
N GLY A 72 -24.30 5.01 -5.68
CA GLY A 72 -23.83 3.65 -5.40
C GLY A 72 -23.54 2.80 -6.65
N ASN A 73 -23.48 3.40 -7.84
CA ASN A 73 -23.32 2.69 -9.11
C ASN A 73 -21.86 2.31 -9.42
N HIS A 74 -21.03 2.05 -8.42
CA HIS A 74 -19.60 1.70 -8.57
C HIS A 74 -19.36 0.21 -8.80
N GLY A 75 -20.31 -0.47 -9.46
CA GLY A 75 -20.40 -1.93 -9.51
C GLY A 75 -21.30 -2.43 -8.39
N ASN A 76 -22.25 -3.28 -8.73
CA ASN A 76 -23.18 -3.88 -7.78
C ASN A 76 -22.41 -4.88 -6.89
N LEU A 77 -21.71 -4.37 -5.88
CA LEU A 77 -21.04 -5.17 -4.86
C LEU A 77 -22.10 -5.58 -3.81
N SER A 78 -23.13 -6.31 -4.24
CA SER A 78 -23.95 -7.07 -3.29
C SER A 78 -22.98 -7.90 -2.44
N GLU A 79 -23.14 -7.86 -1.12
CA GLU A 79 -22.27 -8.53 -0.15
C GLU A 79 -22.09 -10.04 -0.45
N ASN A 80 -22.99 -10.61 -1.26
CA ASN A 80 -22.99 -12.01 -1.67
C ASN A 80 -22.62 -12.28 -3.14
N ASP A 81 -22.75 -11.31 -4.06
CA ASP A 81 -22.53 -11.52 -5.51
C ASP A 81 -21.37 -10.68 -6.09
N SER A 82 -20.70 -9.91 -5.24
CA SER A 82 -19.51 -9.18 -5.64
C SER A 82 -18.38 -10.15 -6.04
N PRO A 83 -17.78 -10.00 -7.22
CA PRO A 83 -16.59 -10.76 -7.58
C PRO A 83 -15.47 -10.46 -6.57
N ALA A 84 -15.27 -11.38 -5.63
CA ALA A 84 -14.20 -11.25 -4.65
C ALA A 84 -12.86 -11.18 -5.38
N ILE A 85 -12.08 -10.13 -5.13
CA ILE A 85 -10.71 -10.05 -5.62
C ILE A 85 -9.91 -11.14 -4.90
N ARG A 86 -9.48 -12.14 -5.67
CA ARG A 86 -8.71 -13.28 -5.17
C ARG A 86 -7.27 -13.19 -5.66
N TRP A 87 -6.34 -13.44 -4.76
CA TRP A 87 -4.92 -13.57 -5.07
C TRP A 87 -4.60 -15.05 -5.25
N ASN A 88 -4.47 -15.49 -6.49
CA ASN A 88 -4.14 -16.86 -6.83
C ASN A 88 -2.64 -17.01 -7.14
N GLN A 89 -2.15 -18.24 -7.15
CA GLN A 89 -0.80 -18.56 -7.60
C GLN A 89 -0.57 -18.10 -9.05
N PRO A 90 0.57 -17.46 -9.33
CA PRO A 90 0.89 -17.02 -10.69
C PRO A 90 1.20 -18.22 -11.59
N ASN A 91 0.60 -18.25 -12.79
CA ASN A 91 0.97 -19.22 -13.81
C ASN A 91 2.31 -18.82 -14.46
N VAL A 92 3.39 -19.45 -14.02
CA VAL A 92 4.75 -19.15 -14.49
C VAL A 92 4.92 -19.45 -15.98
N GLY A 93 4.30 -20.52 -16.49
CA GLY A 93 4.37 -20.87 -17.91
C GLY A 93 3.81 -19.77 -18.81
N ASN A 94 2.57 -19.35 -18.54
CA ASN A 94 1.93 -18.28 -19.30
C ASN A 94 2.69 -16.95 -19.20
N LEU A 95 3.30 -16.65 -18.04
CA LEU A 95 4.12 -15.45 -17.87
C LEU A 95 5.42 -15.50 -18.69
N VAL A 96 6.06 -16.68 -18.76
CA VAL A 96 7.25 -16.89 -19.59
C VAL A 96 6.90 -16.73 -21.07
N ASP A 97 5.79 -17.34 -21.51
CA ASP A 97 5.36 -17.24 -22.90
C ASP A 97 4.96 -15.80 -23.27
N PHE A 98 4.20 -15.13 -22.40
CA PHE A 98 3.80 -13.73 -22.60
C PHE A 98 5.01 -12.81 -22.73
N LEU A 99 5.97 -12.88 -21.81
CA LEU A 99 7.17 -12.03 -21.86
C LEU A 99 8.12 -12.44 -22.99
N GLY A 100 8.17 -13.71 -23.37
CA GLY A 100 8.89 -14.18 -24.54
C GLY A 100 8.32 -13.59 -25.84
N CYS A 101 7.01 -13.59 -25.99
CA CYS A 101 6.33 -13.05 -27.17
C CYS A 101 6.37 -11.52 -27.24
N HIS A 102 6.13 -10.83 -26.13
CA HIS A 102 5.96 -9.37 -26.13
C HIS A 102 7.25 -8.58 -25.87
N GLN A 103 8.22 -9.17 -25.18
CA GLN A 103 9.47 -8.49 -24.79
C GLN A 103 10.72 -9.19 -25.37
N HIS A 104 10.55 -10.32 -26.07
CA HIS A 104 11.64 -11.12 -26.65
C HIS A 104 12.71 -11.54 -25.63
N TRP A 105 12.30 -11.71 -24.37
CA TRP A 105 13.22 -12.16 -23.33
C TRP A 105 13.41 -13.68 -23.40
N GLN A 106 14.64 -14.11 -23.11
CA GLN A 106 14.94 -15.54 -23.02
C GLN A 106 14.19 -16.17 -21.82
N PRO A 107 13.63 -17.39 -21.95
CA PRO A 107 12.91 -18.06 -20.87
C PRO A 107 13.70 -18.17 -19.56
N SER A 108 15.00 -18.45 -19.64
CA SER A 108 15.89 -18.51 -18.48
C SER A 108 15.99 -17.16 -17.76
N TYR A 109 16.11 -16.07 -18.52
CA TYR A 109 16.15 -14.71 -17.99
C TYR A 109 14.82 -14.31 -17.32
N ILE A 110 13.69 -14.68 -17.92
CA ILE A 110 12.36 -14.42 -17.34
C ILE A 110 12.21 -15.16 -16.02
N ARG A 111 12.50 -16.46 -15.99
CA ARG A 111 12.44 -17.28 -14.76
C ARG A 111 13.31 -16.69 -13.67
N GLN A 112 14.54 -16.30 -14.01
CA GLN A 112 15.46 -15.64 -13.08
C GLN A 112 14.88 -14.35 -12.47
N ARG A 113 14.14 -13.56 -13.27
CA ARG A 113 13.50 -12.31 -12.82
C ARG A 113 12.24 -12.53 -12.00
N LEU A 114 11.53 -13.64 -12.21
CA LEU A 114 10.33 -14.00 -11.45
C LEU A 114 10.67 -14.58 -10.06
N LEU A 115 11.84 -15.19 -9.90
CA LEU A 115 12.25 -15.86 -8.65
C LEU A 115 12.03 -15.03 -7.37
N PRO A 116 12.42 -13.74 -7.28
CA PRO A 116 12.19 -12.95 -6.08
C PRO A 116 10.71 -12.83 -5.70
N MET A 117 9.84 -12.62 -6.69
CA MET A 117 8.39 -12.53 -6.49
C MET A 117 7.83 -13.88 -6.04
N LEU A 118 8.18 -14.96 -6.74
CA LEU A 118 7.73 -16.32 -6.41
C LEU A 118 8.17 -16.70 -4.99
N SER A 119 9.43 -16.43 -4.63
CA SER A 119 9.96 -16.72 -3.28
C SER A 119 9.21 -15.97 -2.18
N THR A 120 8.76 -14.74 -2.46
CA THR A 120 7.97 -13.94 -1.50
C THR A 120 6.58 -14.52 -1.31
N ILE A 121 5.92 -14.96 -2.40
CA ILE A 121 4.61 -15.62 -2.35
C ILE A 121 4.73 -16.92 -1.55
N PHE A 122 5.69 -17.77 -1.89
CA PHE A 122 5.96 -19.03 -1.21
C PHE A 122 6.18 -18.84 0.30
N LEU A 123 7.05 -17.92 0.70
CA LEU A 123 7.32 -17.68 2.12
C LEU A 123 6.12 -17.12 2.87
N ARG A 124 5.28 -16.32 2.19
CA ARG A 124 4.03 -15.83 2.76
C ARG A 124 3.06 -16.98 3.01
N GLU A 125 2.95 -17.92 2.06
CA GLU A 125 2.10 -19.10 2.22
C GLU A 125 2.61 -20.03 3.32
N MET A 126 3.91 -20.32 3.35
CA MET A 126 4.53 -21.09 4.43
C MET A 126 4.30 -20.45 5.81
N ALA A 127 4.29 -19.13 5.90
CA ALA A 127 4.03 -18.40 7.14
C ALA A 127 2.55 -18.43 7.57
N LEU A 128 1.61 -18.51 6.61
CA LEU A 128 0.18 -18.59 6.89
C LEU A 128 -0.26 -20.02 7.24
N SER A 129 0.26 -20.99 6.50
CA SER A 129 -0.03 -22.41 6.64
C SER A 129 1.25 -23.21 6.35
N PRO A 130 2.02 -23.58 7.38
CA PRO A 130 3.23 -24.36 7.19
C PRO A 130 2.85 -25.78 6.72
N SER A 131 3.07 -26.07 5.45
CA SER A 131 2.93 -27.40 4.87
C SER A 131 4.30 -27.92 4.44
N GLU A 132 4.60 -29.17 4.79
CA GLU A 132 5.89 -29.80 4.48
C GLU A 132 6.08 -30.08 2.99
N SER A 133 4.99 -30.05 2.19
CA SER A 133 4.99 -30.40 0.77
C SER A 133 4.93 -29.19 -0.18
N LEU A 134 5.06 -27.95 0.32
CA LEU A 134 5.01 -26.78 -0.55
C LEU A 134 6.32 -26.67 -1.33
N LEU A 135 6.21 -26.70 -2.66
CA LEU A 135 7.32 -26.44 -3.57
C LEU A 135 7.17 -25.03 -4.15
N LEU A 136 8.30 -24.33 -4.33
CA LEU A 136 8.29 -23.05 -5.03
C LEU A 136 8.05 -23.31 -6.53
N ALA A 137 6.94 -22.78 -7.05
CA ALA A 137 6.52 -22.96 -8.44
C ALA A 137 6.45 -24.43 -8.88
N ASP A 138 6.09 -25.33 -7.94
CA ASP A 138 5.99 -26.78 -8.13
C ASP A 138 7.30 -27.45 -8.60
N GLN A 139 8.45 -26.77 -8.48
CA GLN A 139 9.71 -27.17 -9.11
C GLN A 139 10.93 -27.04 -8.19
N TYR A 140 10.87 -26.21 -7.16
CA TYR A 140 12.03 -25.92 -6.33
C TYR A 140 11.77 -26.17 -4.86
N GLU A 141 12.65 -26.94 -4.25
CA GLU A 141 12.67 -27.18 -2.81
C GLU A 141 13.68 -26.25 -2.13
N PHE A 142 13.33 -25.83 -0.91
CA PHE A 142 14.23 -25.06 -0.08
C PHE A 142 15.30 -26.00 0.51
N HIS A 143 16.55 -25.81 0.11
CA HIS A 143 17.65 -26.66 0.58
C HIS A 143 18.28 -26.11 1.87
N SER A 144 18.79 -24.86 1.84
CA SER A 144 19.47 -24.30 3.02
C SER A 144 19.65 -22.78 2.98
N ILE A 145 19.89 -22.18 4.15
CA ILE A 145 20.34 -20.79 4.27
C ILE A 145 21.87 -20.77 4.19
N LEU A 146 22.41 -20.00 3.26
CA LEU A 146 23.85 -19.85 3.09
C LEU A 146 24.45 -18.77 3.98
N ARG A 147 23.79 -17.60 4.09
CA ARG A 147 24.28 -16.47 4.91
C ARG A 147 23.22 -15.39 5.10
N VAL A 148 23.41 -14.57 6.14
CA VAL A 148 22.68 -13.30 6.31
C VAL A 148 23.38 -12.19 5.51
N LYS A 149 22.61 -11.31 4.86
CA LYS A 149 23.07 -10.07 4.24
C LYS A 149 22.25 -8.90 4.74
N ILE A 150 22.88 -7.73 4.91
CA ILE A 150 22.14 -6.50 5.20
C ILE A 150 21.93 -5.74 3.88
N ARG A 151 20.69 -5.38 3.55
CA ARG A 151 20.39 -4.39 2.50
C ARG A 151 19.39 -3.37 3.03
N TYR A 152 19.64 -2.10 2.74
CA TYR A 152 18.77 -0.99 3.14
C TYR A 152 18.42 -0.98 4.64
N GLY A 153 19.34 -1.42 5.51
CA GLY A 153 19.12 -1.50 6.96
C GLY A 153 18.38 -2.74 7.45
N TYR A 154 18.00 -3.66 6.56
CA TYR A 154 17.25 -4.87 6.91
C TYR A 154 18.08 -6.14 6.72
N PRO A 155 18.00 -7.13 7.63
CA PRO A 155 18.61 -8.44 7.44
C PRO A 155 17.80 -9.24 6.41
N LEU A 156 18.50 -9.75 5.39
CA LEU A 156 18.00 -10.67 4.37
C LEU A 156 18.73 -12.00 4.46
N LEU A 157 18.00 -13.09 4.32
CA LEU A 157 18.58 -14.44 4.28
C LEU A 157 18.91 -14.80 2.84
N LEU A 158 20.15 -15.19 2.59
CA LEU A 158 20.53 -15.76 1.30
C LEU A 158 20.22 -17.26 1.34
N GLY A 159 19.17 -17.70 0.65
CA GLY A 159 18.79 -19.09 0.49
C GLY A 159 19.40 -19.76 -0.74
N GLN A 160 19.66 -21.06 -0.62
CA GLN A 160 19.88 -21.97 -1.72
C GLN A 160 18.60 -22.76 -1.97
N MET A 161 18.18 -22.81 -3.22
CA MET A 161 17.07 -23.63 -3.69
C MET A 161 17.61 -24.65 -4.67
N GLU A 162 17.05 -25.84 -4.60
CA GLU A 162 17.39 -26.95 -5.47
C GLU A 162 16.19 -27.28 -6.34
N GLU A 163 16.46 -27.68 -7.58
CA GLU A 163 15.42 -28.08 -8.52
C GLU A 163 15.02 -29.51 -8.17
N SER A 164 13.78 -29.69 -7.73
CA SER A 164 13.20 -30.99 -7.43
C SER A 164 12.85 -31.64 -8.78
N TRP A 165 13.74 -32.52 -9.25
CA TRP A 165 13.47 -33.34 -10.43
C TRP A 165 12.36 -34.37 -10.11
N PRO A 166 11.51 -34.75 -11.08
CA PRO A 166 10.78 -36.02 -11.02
C PRO A 166 11.72 -37.23 -11.13
#